data_AF-A0A7W5EV18-F1
#
_entry.id   AF-A0A7W5EV18-F1
#
_cell.length_a   1.000
_cell.length_b   1.000
_cell.length_c   1.000
_cell.angle_alpha   90.00
_cell.angle_beta   90.00
_cell.angle_gamma   90.00
#
_symmetry.space_group_name_H-M   'P 1'
#
loop_
_entity.id
_entity.type
_entity.pdbx_description
1 polymer ?
#
loop_
_entity_poly.entity_id
_entity_poly.type
_entity_poly.pdbx_seq_one_letter_code
_entity_poly.pdbx_strand_id
1 'polypeptide(L)'
;MKGFKIFGSFALLITIALLLGCGPSEDSRYDSGYSDGYAEGYNTECKIRSTLVEGNWDDEAYSRGYQDGRADGVAACRKEQRN
;
A
#
# COMPACT_ATOMS: atom_id res chain seq x y z
N MET A 1 30.95 40.16 -15.89
CA MET A 1 30.33 38.87 -16.26
C MET A 1 29.57 38.33 -15.05
N LYS A 2 28.24 38.53 -14.98
CA LYS A 2 27.36 38.02 -13.90
C LYS A 2 26.52 36.86 -14.46
N GLY A 3 27.17 35.75 -14.81
CA GLY A 3 26.52 34.62 -15.50
C GLY A 3 26.54 33.29 -14.75
N PHE A 4 27.23 33.21 -13.60
CA PHE A 4 27.55 31.91 -12.99
C PHE A 4 26.58 31.46 -11.87
N LYS A 5 25.51 32.22 -11.58
CA LYS A 5 24.59 31.90 -10.46
C LYS A 5 23.29 31.20 -10.88
N ILE A 6 22.91 31.25 -12.17
CA ILE A 6 21.62 30.72 -12.64
C ILE A 6 21.70 29.23 -12.98
N PHE A 7 22.84 28.74 -13.48
CA PHE A 7 23.04 27.34 -13.88
C PHE A 7 23.09 26.35 -12.70
N GLY A 8 23.59 26.77 -11.54
CA GLY A 8 23.67 25.91 -10.35
C GLY A 8 22.30 25.58 -9.73
N SER A 9 21.31 26.47 -9.88
CA SER A 9 19.96 26.27 -9.31
C SER A 9 19.11 25.30 -10.14
N PHE A 10 19.30 25.25 -11.46
CA PHE A 10 18.56 24.35 -12.34
C PHE A 10 18.99 22.89 -12.18
N ALA A 11 20.30 22.64 -12.00
CA ALA A 11 20.84 21.31 -11.74
C ALA A 11 20.34 20.72 -10.39
N LEU A 12 20.15 21.58 -9.37
CA LEU A 12 19.62 21.19 -8.06
C LEU A 12 18.13 20.82 -8.10
N LEU A 13 17.34 21.48 -8.96
CA LEU A 13 15.92 21.16 -9.13
C LEU A 13 15.72 19.82 -9.87
N ILE A 14 16.59 19.51 -10.83
CA ILE A 14 16.57 18.24 -11.57
C ILE A 14 16.91 17.06 -10.65
N THR A 15 17.88 17.21 -9.74
CA THR A 15 18.20 16.14 -8.78
C THR A 15 17.09 15.90 -7.77
N ILE A 16 16.37 16.94 -7.32
CA ILE A 16 15.22 16.80 -6.43
C ILE A 16 14.04 16.11 -7.14
N ALA A 17 13.78 16.45 -8.41
CA ALA A 17 12.70 15.83 -9.19
C ALA A 17 12.92 14.32 -9.41
N LEU A 18 14.18 13.88 -9.56
CA LEU A 18 14.52 12.46 -9.73
C LEU A 18 14.33 11.63 -8.44
N LEU A 19 14.29 12.26 -7.27
CA LEU A 19 14.09 11.56 -5.99
C LEU A 19 12.61 11.28 -5.67
N LEU A 20 11.66 11.90 -6.38
CA LEU A 20 10.23 11.71 -6.15
C LEU A 20 9.69 10.34 -6.59
N GLY A 21 10.48 9.56 -7.35
CA GLY A 21 10.12 8.21 -7.80
C GLY A 21 10.51 7.09 -6.84
N CYS A 22 11.13 7.38 -5.68
CA CYS A 22 11.56 6.38 -4.71
C CYS A 22 10.44 6.05 -3.70
N GLY A 23 9.27 5.68 -4.21
CA GLY A 23 8.14 5.21 -3.43
C GLY A 23 7.84 3.72 -3.70
N PRO A 24 7.09 3.05 -2.82
CA PRO A 24 6.57 1.72 -3.13
C PRO A 24 5.73 1.77 -4.42
N SER A 25 5.92 0.78 -5.29
CA SER A 25 5.13 0.65 -6.52
C SER A 25 3.65 0.38 -6.22
N GLU A 26 2.79 0.61 -7.21
CA GLU A 26 1.37 0.25 -7.10
C GLU A 26 1.18 -1.23 -6.76
N ASP A 27 1.91 -2.13 -7.42
CA ASP A 27 1.86 -3.57 -7.11
C ASP A 27 2.25 -3.87 -5.66
N SER A 28 3.34 -3.26 -5.17
CA SER A 28 3.77 -3.43 -3.78
C SER A 28 2.75 -2.91 -2.78
N ARG A 29 2.04 -1.82 -3.11
CA ARG A 29 0.98 -1.25 -2.27
C ARG A 29 -0.26 -2.13 -2.30
N TYR A 30 -0.64 -2.62 -3.47
CA TYR A 30 -1.72 -3.58 -3.63
C TYR A 30 -1.46 -4.85 -2.81
N ASP A 31 -0.28 -5.45 -2.94
CA ASP A 31 0.09 -6.68 -2.21
C ASP A 31 0.06 -6.47 -0.69
N SER A 32 0.53 -5.31 -0.22
CA SER A 32 0.48 -4.95 1.21
C SER A 32 -0.96 -4.82 1.68
N GLY A 33 -1.81 -4.11 0.92
CA GLY A 33 -3.23 -3.99 1.17
C GLY A 33 -3.92 -5.34 1.21
N TYR A 34 -3.67 -6.20 0.21
CA TYR A 34 -4.25 -7.54 0.11
C TYR A 34 -3.93 -8.40 1.33
N SER A 35 -2.67 -8.42 1.75
CA SER A 35 -2.24 -9.19 2.91
C SER A 35 -2.92 -8.72 4.20
N ASP A 36 -3.00 -7.41 4.42
CA ASP A 36 -3.69 -6.79 5.55
C ASP A 36 -5.19 -7.09 5.53
N GLY A 37 -5.83 -6.93 4.37
CA GLY A 37 -7.23 -7.21 4.15
C GLY A 37 -7.55 -8.67 4.44
N TYR A 38 -6.76 -9.60 3.90
CA TYR A 38 -6.92 -11.03 4.15
C TYR A 38 -6.85 -11.36 5.63
N ALA A 39 -5.82 -10.85 6.32
CA ALA A 39 -5.63 -11.09 7.75
C ALA A 39 -6.76 -10.48 8.59
N GLU A 40 -7.23 -9.27 8.28
CA GLU A 40 -8.39 -8.66 8.95
C GLU A 40 -9.66 -9.47 8.70
N GLY A 41 -9.98 -9.73 7.43
CA GLY A 41 -11.20 -10.43 7.04
C GLY A 41 -11.28 -11.83 7.65
N TYR A 42 -10.18 -12.59 7.59
CA TYR A 42 -10.12 -13.92 8.20
C TYR A 42 -10.28 -13.86 9.72
N ASN A 43 -9.50 -13.02 10.41
CA ASN A 43 -9.54 -12.95 11.88
C ASN A 43 -10.89 -12.43 12.40
N THR A 44 -11.52 -11.49 11.68
CA THR A 44 -12.85 -10.96 12.02
C THR A 44 -13.94 -12.01 11.79
N GLU A 45 -14.00 -12.66 10.62
CA GLU A 45 -14.99 -13.69 10.33
C GLU A 45 -14.85 -14.90 11.26
N CYS A 46 -13.61 -15.31 11.56
CA CYS A 46 -13.32 -16.43 12.46
C CYS A 46 -13.32 -16.04 13.96
N LYS A 47 -13.57 -14.77 14.30
CA LYS A 47 -13.61 -14.24 15.67
C LYS A 47 -12.35 -14.55 16.49
N ILE A 48 -11.18 -14.46 15.87
CA ILE A 48 -9.90 -14.83 16.48
C ILE A 48 -9.35 -13.66 17.30
N ARG A 49 -9.15 -12.50 16.65
CA ARG A 49 -8.56 -11.29 17.23
C ARG A 49 -8.74 -10.08 16.30
N SER A 50 -8.48 -8.89 16.82
CA SER A 50 -8.29 -7.70 15.98
C SER A 50 -6.96 -7.77 15.21
N THR A 51 -6.93 -7.23 14.00
CA THR A 51 -5.74 -7.16 13.14
C THR A 51 -5.25 -5.71 13.05
N LEU A 52 -3.96 -5.48 13.32
CA LEU A 52 -3.31 -4.21 13.00
C LEU A 52 -2.97 -4.23 11.51
N VAL A 53 -3.27 -3.14 10.82
CA VAL A 53 -3.04 -2.96 9.38
C VAL A 53 -2.30 -1.65 9.15
N GLU A 54 -1.58 -1.54 8.03
CA GLU A 54 -0.89 -0.31 7.64
C GLU A 54 -1.87 0.87 7.52
N GLY A 55 -3.05 0.63 6.96
CA GLY A 55 -4.14 1.58 6.92
C GLY A 55 -3.91 2.78 6.01
N ASN A 56 -3.19 2.60 4.90
CA ASN A 56 -2.91 3.64 3.91
C ASN A 56 -4.12 3.88 2.98
N TRP A 57 -5.23 4.33 3.55
CA TRP A 57 -6.53 4.40 2.86
C TRP A 57 -6.57 5.39 1.70
N ASP A 58 -5.72 6.43 1.72
CA ASP A 58 -5.63 7.41 0.65
C ASP A 58 -4.93 6.86 -0.60
N ASP A 59 -4.28 5.69 -0.50
CA ASP A 59 -3.65 5.00 -1.61
C ASP A 59 -4.63 4.06 -2.30
N GLU A 60 -4.89 4.30 -3.59
CA GLU A 60 -5.87 3.53 -4.36
C GLU A 60 -5.46 2.06 -4.51
N ALA A 61 -4.16 1.78 -4.72
CA ALA A 61 -3.67 0.43 -4.90
C ALA A 61 -3.78 -0.37 -3.59
N TYR A 62 -3.35 0.22 -2.46
CA TYR A 62 -3.53 -0.37 -1.13
C TYR A 62 -5.00 -0.63 -0.82
N SER A 63 -5.87 0.36 -0.99
CA SER A 63 -7.30 0.24 -0.68
C SER A 63 -8.00 -0.82 -1.53
N ARG A 64 -7.64 -0.94 -2.81
CA ARG A 64 -8.14 -2.00 -3.70
C ARG A 64 -7.70 -3.37 -3.21
N GLY A 65 -6.39 -3.55 -3.00
CA GLY A 65 -5.84 -4.80 -2.48
C GLY A 65 -6.50 -5.21 -1.16
N TYR A 66 -6.65 -4.27 -0.23
CA TYR A 66 -7.31 -4.50 1.05
C TYR A 66 -8.73 -5.03 0.92
N GLN A 67 -9.54 -4.46 0.02
CA GLN A 67 -10.91 -4.93 -0.18
C GLN A 67 -10.95 -6.35 -0.76
N ASP A 68 -10.11 -6.63 -1.77
CA ASP A 68 -10.01 -7.94 -2.41
C ASP A 68 -9.54 -9.01 -1.41
N GLY A 69 -8.45 -8.73 -0.69
CA GLY A 69 -7.91 -9.61 0.34
C GLY A 69 -8.93 -9.87 1.46
N ARG A 70 -9.66 -8.85 1.90
CA ARG A 70 -10.69 -9.00 2.94
C ARG A 70 -11.81 -9.93 2.52
N ALA A 71 -12.28 -9.82 1.29
CA ALA A 71 -13.30 -10.73 0.76
C ALA A 71 -12.80 -12.19 0.75
N ASP A 72 -11.56 -12.40 0.31
CA ASP A 72 -10.93 -13.72 0.28
C ASP A 72 -10.70 -14.30 1.68
N GLY A 73 -10.24 -13.50 2.64
CA GLY A 73 -10.04 -13.92 4.03
C GLY A 73 -11.33 -14.38 4.69
N VAL A 74 -12.42 -13.63 4.48
CA VAL A 74 -13.78 -14.02 4.93
C VAL A 74 -14.20 -15.35 4.29
N ALA A 75 -14.02 -15.49 2.98
CA ALA A 75 -14.39 -16.71 2.27
C ALA A 75 -13.59 -17.93 2.74
N ALA A 76 -12.29 -17.75 3.00
CA ALA A 76 -11.39 -18.78 3.52
C ALA A 76 -11.84 -19.29 4.89
N CYS A 77 -12.12 -18.39 5.83
CA CYS A 77 -12.65 -18.76 7.15
C CYS A 77 -13.96 -19.56 7.03
N ARG A 78 -14.92 -19.11 6.22
CA ARG A 78 -16.19 -19.83 5.99
C ARG A 78 -16.00 -21.20 5.36
N LYS A 79 -14.99 -21.36 4.51
CA LYS A 79 -14.67 -22.67 3.93
C LYS A 79 -14.13 -23.62 5.00
N GLU A 80 -13.25 -23.14 5.88
CA GLU A 80 -12.68 -23.93 6.97
C GLU A 80 -13.75 -24.37 7.98
N GLN A 81 -14.69 -23.48 8.33
CA GLN A 81 -15.80 -23.81 9.23
C GLN A 81 -16.80 -24.83 8.65
N ARG A 82 -16.76 -25.11 7.35
CA ARG A 82 -17.64 -26.07 6.67
C ARG A 82 -17.03 -27.46 6.50
N ASN A 83 -15.74 -27.60 6.80
CA ASN A 83 -15.01 -28.86 6.75
C ASN A 83 -15.00 -29.53 8.13
#